data_AF-A0A183HRS2-F1
#
_entry.id   AF-A0A183HRS2-F1
#
_cell.length_a   1.000
_cell.length_b   1.000
_cell.length_c   1.000
_cell.angle_alpha   90.00
_cell.angle_beta   90.00
_cell.angle_gamma   90.00
#
_symmetry.space_group_name_H-M   'P 1'
#
loop_
_entity.id
_entity.type
_entity.pdbx_description
1 polymer ?
#
loop_
_entity_poly.entity_id
_entity_poly.type
_entity_poly.pdbx_seq_one_letter_code
_entity_poly.pdbx_strand_id
1 'polypeptide(L)'
;MRGILQILLLLLLQMLNVQSLTYMFRRTNILKRAEYWENNTGPCENDHVYFDKTNITTALIADGLDSQQIVLPNNGILFFGEKMELGKLGDWQCKKKQNEESEIFCHKILLFKTEN
;
A
#
# COMPACT_ATOMS: atom_id res chain seq x y z
N MET A 1 40.44 35.35 19.24
CA MET A 1 38.98 35.53 19.10
C MET A 1 38.46 35.41 17.66
N ARG A 2 39.12 36.00 16.64
CA ARG A 2 38.64 35.95 15.24
C ARG A 2 38.52 34.54 14.64
N GLY A 3 39.49 33.65 14.91
CA GLY A 3 39.49 32.27 14.37
C GLY A 3 38.41 31.36 14.96
N ILE A 4 38.10 31.52 16.26
CA ILE A 4 37.03 30.75 16.92
C ILE A 4 35.66 31.13 16.35
N LEU A 5 35.45 32.41 16.06
CA LEU A 5 34.22 32.90 15.43
C LEU A 5 34.02 32.32 14.02
N GLN A 6 35.10 32.19 13.24
CA GLN A 6 35.04 31.58 11.90
C GLN A 6 34.73 30.08 11.96
N ILE A 7 35.29 29.36 12.93
CA ILE A 7 35.02 27.93 13.13
C ILE A 7 33.55 27.71 13.56
N LEU A 8 33.03 28.55 14.46
CA LEU A 8 31.62 28.54 14.84
C LEU A 8 30.70 28.80 13.65
N LEU A 9 31.06 29.76 12.79
CA LEU A 9 30.28 30.09 11.59
C LEU A 9 30.26 28.93 10.59
N LEU A 10 31.37 28.22 10.42
CA LEU A 10 31.48 27.03 9.56
C LEU A 10 30.65 25.84 10.09
N LEU A 11 30.59 25.64 11.41
CA LEU A 11 29.76 24.60 12.02
C LEU A 11 28.25 24.89 11.87
N LEU A 12 27.85 26.17 11.96
CA LEU A 12 26.47 26.60 11.72
C LEU A 12 26.01 26.37 10.27
N LEU A 13 26.93 26.51 9.29
CA LEU A 13 26.64 26.26 7.87
C LEU A 13 26.33 24.78 7.56
N GLN A 14 26.87 23.84 8.34
CA GLN A 14 26.62 22.40 8.13
C GLN A 14 25.19 21.99 8.54
N MET A 15 24.58 22.71 9.49
CA MET A 15 23.22 22.45 9.96
C MET A 15 22.13 22.94 9.00
N LEU A 16 22.48 23.80 8.04
CA LEU A 16 21.52 24.41 7.10
C LEU A 16 21.15 23.53 5.90
N ASN A 17 21.85 22.40 5.69
CA ASN A 17 21.67 21.55 4.50
C ASN A 17 20.95 20.22 4.74
N VAL A 18 20.29 20.03 5.90
CA VAL A 18 19.42 18.86 6.08
C VAL A 18 18.09 19.10 5.38
N GLN A 19 18.06 18.88 4.06
CA GLN A 19 16.82 18.79 3.31
C GLN A 19 16.14 17.46 3.66
N SER A 20 15.25 17.49 4.65
CA SER A 20 14.34 16.37 4.93
C SER A 20 13.24 16.35 3.87
N LEU A 21 13.30 15.38 2.95
CA LEU A 21 12.16 15.02 2.11
C LEU A 21 11.13 14.29 2.98
N THR A 22 10.20 15.04 3.55
CA THR A 22 9.07 14.47 4.29
C THR A 22 8.00 14.04 3.30
N TYR A 23 7.95 12.75 2.98
CA TYR A 23 6.86 12.16 2.21
C TYR A 23 5.66 11.93 3.12
N MET A 24 4.59 12.71 2.93
CA MET A 24 3.34 12.53 3.66
C MET A 24 2.35 11.77 2.76
N PHE A 25 2.21 10.46 2.99
CA PHE A 25 1.22 9.64 2.30
C PHE A 25 -0.18 10.00 2.80
N ARG A 26 -0.90 10.85 2.05
CA ARG A 26 -2.19 11.40 2.50
C ARG A 26 -3.36 10.42 2.44
N ARG A 27 -3.25 9.29 1.70
CA ARG A 27 -4.23 8.20 1.68
C ARG A 27 -3.53 6.88 1.35
N THR A 28 -3.49 5.96 2.30
CA THR A 28 -3.08 4.57 2.04
C THR A 28 -4.33 3.76 1.72
N ASN A 29 -4.36 3.09 0.57
CA ASN A 29 -5.50 2.24 0.21
C ASN A 29 -5.53 1.04 1.15
N ILE A 30 -6.59 0.90 1.94
CA ILE A 30 -6.72 -0.21 2.88
C ILE A 30 -7.46 -1.33 2.16
N LEU A 31 -6.79 -2.44 1.86
CA LEU A 31 -7.41 -3.54 1.08
C LEU A 31 -8.72 -4.05 1.69
N LYS A 32 -8.89 -3.92 3.00
CA LYS A 32 -10.13 -4.23 3.72
C LYS A 32 -11.37 -3.46 3.24
N ARG A 33 -11.19 -2.28 2.62
CA ARG A 33 -12.31 -1.45 2.16
C ARG A 33 -12.62 -1.73 0.70
N ALA A 34 -13.86 -2.11 0.44
CA ALA A 34 -14.35 -2.45 -0.89
C ALA A 34 -14.21 -1.28 -1.89
N GLU A 35 -14.27 -0.02 -1.42
CA GLU A 35 -14.12 1.21 -2.23
C GLU A 35 -12.79 1.34 -3.00
N TYR A 36 -11.77 0.57 -2.64
CA TYR A 36 -10.48 0.55 -3.34
C TYR A 36 -10.36 -0.59 -4.36
N TRP A 37 -11.41 -1.37 -4.54
CA TRP A 37 -11.47 -2.45 -5.51
C TRP A 37 -12.33 -2.07 -6.70
N GLU A 38 -12.02 -2.69 -7.85
CA GLU A 38 -12.85 -2.62 -9.03
C GLU A 38 -14.27 -3.07 -8.69
N ASN A 39 -15.27 -2.27 -9.10
CA ASN A 39 -16.68 -2.50 -8.79
C ASN A 39 -17.07 -2.47 -7.31
N ASN A 40 -16.27 -1.83 -6.45
CA ASN A 40 -16.53 -1.72 -5.00
C ASN A 40 -16.76 -3.08 -4.33
N THR A 41 -16.09 -4.13 -4.81
CA THR A 41 -16.23 -5.50 -4.32
C THR A 41 -14.86 -6.05 -3.95
N GLY A 42 -14.68 -6.42 -2.68
CA GLY A 42 -13.42 -7.00 -2.21
C GLY A 42 -13.24 -8.45 -2.66
N PRO A 43 -12.00 -8.95 -2.67
CA PRO A 43 -11.68 -10.33 -3.06
C PRO A 43 -12.26 -11.36 -2.10
N CYS A 44 -12.60 -12.51 -2.65
CA CYS A 44 -12.85 -13.72 -1.90
C CYS A 44 -11.58 -14.53 -1.67
N GLU A 45 -11.71 -15.55 -0.82
CA GLU A 45 -10.74 -16.62 -0.64
C GLU A 45 -10.24 -17.21 -1.97
N ASN A 46 -8.93 -17.39 -2.10
CA ASN A 46 -8.26 -17.94 -3.29
C ASN A 46 -8.43 -17.12 -4.58
N ASP A 47 -8.87 -15.86 -4.51
CA ASP A 47 -8.90 -15.00 -5.70
C ASP A 47 -7.49 -14.59 -6.15
N HIS A 48 -7.41 -14.17 -7.42
CA HIS A 48 -6.22 -13.53 -7.94
C HIS A 48 -6.35 -12.00 -7.79
N VAL A 49 -5.39 -11.40 -7.08
CA VAL A 49 -5.34 -9.96 -6.81
C VAL A 49 -4.36 -9.29 -7.77
N TYR A 50 -4.83 -8.24 -8.46
CA TYR A 50 -4.01 -7.47 -9.39
C TYR A 50 -3.97 -6.00 -8.99
N PHE A 51 -2.76 -5.46 -8.84
CA PHE A 51 -2.57 -4.02 -8.74
C PHE A 51 -2.48 -3.40 -10.14
N ASP A 52 -3.00 -2.18 -10.30
CA ASP A 52 -2.84 -1.45 -11.55
C ASP A 52 -1.37 -1.11 -11.81
N LYS A 53 -0.83 -1.60 -12.92
CA LYS A 53 0.57 -1.41 -13.32
C LYS A 53 0.87 0.00 -13.82
N THR A 54 -0.13 0.79 -14.19
CA THR A 54 0.08 2.15 -14.71
C THR A 54 0.19 3.20 -13.60
N ASN A 55 -0.20 2.86 -12.36
CA ASN A 55 -0.35 3.83 -11.29
C ASN A 55 0.65 3.56 -10.15
N ILE A 56 1.17 4.62 -9.54
CA ILE A 56 1.96 4.50 -8.31
C ILE A 56 1.03 4.08 -7.19
N THR A 57 1.35 2.97 -6.55
CA THR A 57 0.50 2.35 -5.54
C THR A 57 0.98 2.65 -4.13
N THR A 58 0.06 2.91 -3.22
CA THR A 58 0.34 2.81 -1.78
C THR A 58 -0.82 2.10 -1.12
N ALA A 59 -0.57 0.92 -0.55
CA ALA A 59 -1.63 0.09 0.02
C ALA A 59 -1.24 -0.50 1.37
N LEU A 60 -2.23 -0.73 2.23
CA LEU A 60 -2.13 -1.38 3.53
C LEU A 60 -2.93 -2.67 3.52
N ILE A 61 -2.25 -3.77 3.81
CA ILE A 61 -2.86 -5.07 4.10
C ILE A 61 -2.92 -5.19 5.62
N ALA A 62 -4.05 -4.80 6.20
CA ALA A 62 -4.18 -4.60 7.65
C ALA A 62 -4.37 -5.89 8.44
N ASP A 63 -5.11 -6.84 7.88
CA ASP A 63 -5.49 -8.14 8.45
C ASP A 63 -5.19 -9.23 7.40
N GLY A 64 -5.43 -10.50 7.75
CA GLY A 64 -5.22 -11.65 6.86
C GLY A 64 -5.75 -11.44 5.42
N LEU A 65 -4.99 -11.95 4.46
CA LEU A 65 -5.33 -11.98 3.04
C LEU A 65 -5.06 -13.39 2.50
N ASP A 66 -6.12 -14.12 2.19
CA ASP A 66 -6.05 -15.37 1.44
C ASP A 66 -6.34 -15.12 -0.04
N SER A 67 -5.32 -15.34 -0.86
CA SER A 67 -5.35 -15.11 -2.30
C SER A 67 -4.49 -16.17 -2.96
N GLN A 68 -4.93 -16.68 -4.11
CA GLN A 68 -4.14 -17.63 -4.88
C GLN A 68 -2.90 -16.96 -5.49
N GLN A 69 -3.02 -15.68 -5.86
CA GLN A 69 -1.93 -14.90 -6.44
C GLN A 69 -2.10 -13.41 -6.11
N ILE A 70 -0.98 -12.71 -5.88
CA ILE A 70 -0.93 -11.26 -5.80
C ILE A 70 0.07 -10.76 -6.84
N VAL A 71 -0.42 -10.04 -7.86
CA VAL A 71 0.43 -9.41 -8.88
C VAL A 71 0.72 -7.97 -8.47
N LEU A 72 1.94 -7.75 -8.00
CA LEU A 72 2.43 -6.47 -7.47
C LEU A 72 2.43 -5.33 -8.51
N PRO A 73 2.28 -4.06 -8.07
CA PRO A 73 2.41 -2.91 -8.95
C PRO A 73 3.86 -2.73 -9.41
N ASN A 74 4.06 -2.06 -10.54
CA ASN A 74 5.40 -1.73 -11.04
C ASN A 74 6.10 -0.68 -10.16
N ASN A 75 5.34 0.20 -9.50
CA ASN A 75 5.86 1.27 -8.66
C ASN A 75 4.91 1.50 -7.49
N GLY A 76 5.44 1.51 -6.27
CA GLY A 76 4.62 1.71 -5.08
C GLY A 76 5.20 1.09 -3.81
N ILE A 77 4.42 1.18 -2.74
CA ILE A 77 4.74 0.65 -1.41
C ILE A 77 3.54 -0.15 -0.90
N LEU A 78 3.80 -1.36 -0.42
CA LEU A 78 2.83 -2.16 0.34
C LEU A 78 3.24 -2.17 1.80
N PHE A 79 2.31 -1.75 2.66
CA PHE A 79 2.41 -1.85 4.09
C PHE A 79 1.68 -3.10 4.56
N PHE A 80 2.33 -3.87 5.44
CA PHE A 80 1.71 -5.00 6.12
C PHE A 80 1.43 -4.59 7.55
N GLY A 81 0.19 -4.82 8.01
CA GLY A 81 -0.19 -4.61 9.40
C GLY A 81 0.59 -5.54 10.33
N GLU A 82 0.71 -5.17 11.60
CA GLU A 82 1.48 -5.94 12.59
C GLU A 82 1.01 -7.40 12.74
N LYS A 83 -0.29 -7.65 12.54
CA LYS A 83 -0.93 -8.96 12.65
C LYS A 83 -1.30 -9.57 11.30
N MET A 84 -0.72 -9.07 10.22
CA MET A 84 -1.01 -9.52 8.88
C MET A 84 -0.42 -10.91 8.62
N GLU A 85 -1.24 -11.79 8.03
CA GLU A 85 -0.87 -13.15 7.64
C GLU A 85 -1.32 -13.44 6.19
N LEU A 86 -0.38 -13.76 5.29
CA LEU A 86 -0.69 -14.14 3.90
C LEU A 86 -1.15 -15.60 3.88
N GLY A 87 -2.19 -15.91 3.10
CA GLY A 87 -2.80 -17.24 3.04
C GLY A 87 -3.75 -17.53 4.20
N LYS A 88 -4.01 -16.54 5.06
CA LYS A 88 -5.05 -16.61 6.08
C LYS A 88 -6.23 -15.76 5.65
N LEU A 89 -7.41 -16.37 5.60
CA LEU A 89 -8.63 -15.68 5.24
C LEU A 89 -8.88 -14.54 6.23
N GLY A 90 -8.93 -13.30 5.72
CA GLY A 90 -9.31 -12.15 6.52
C GLY A 90 -10.81 -12.12 6.78
N ASP A 91 -11.23 -11.61 7.94
CA ASP A 91 -12.65 -11.46 8.30
C ASP A 91 -13.44 -10.54 7.34
N TRP A 92 -12.73 -9.83 6.47
CA TRP A 92 -13.26 -8.91 5.48
C TRP A 92 -13.37 -9.51 4.08
N GLN A 93 -12.78 -10.69 3.86
CA GLN A 93 -12.89 -11.41 2.59
C GLN A 93 -14.13 -12.31 2.61
N CYS A 94 -14.76 -12.44 1.44
CA CYS A 94 -15.78 -13.47 1.25
C CYS A 94 -15.16 -14.86 1.18
N LYS A 95 -15.92 -15.88 1.61
CA LYS A 95 -15.55 -17.29 1.40
C LYS A 95 -15.88 -17.69 -0.03
N LYS A 96 -15.07 -18.56 -0.61
CA LYS A 96 -15.36 -19.13 -1.94
C LYS A 96 -16.63 -20.00 -1.87
N LYS A 97 -17.56 -19.82 -2.80
CA LYS A 97 -18.72 -20.72 -2.92
C LYS A 97 -18.26 -22.05 -3.51
N GLN A 98 -18.58 -23.16 -2.85
CA GLN A 98 -18.15 -24.51 -3.24
C GLN A 98 -18.73 -24.99 -4.59
N ASN A 99 -19.71 -24.30 -5.17
CA ASN A 99 -20.48 -24.80 -6.33
C ASN A 99 -20.29 -24.00 -7.63
N GLU A 100 -19.39 -23.03 -7.65
CA GLU A 100 -19.03 -22.32 -8.89
C GLU A 100 -17.72 -22.95 -9.42
N GLU A 101 -17.87 -23.91 -10.32
CA GLU A 101 -16.77 -24.54 -11.05
C GLU A 101 -15.92 -23.45 -11.75
N SER A 102 -14.64 -23.37 -11.40
CA SER A 102 -13.56 -22.90 -12.27
C SER A 102 -13.57 -21.46 -12.81
N GLU A 103 -14.44 -20.57 -12.36
CA GLU A 103 -14.30 -19.15 -12.70
C GLU A 103 -13.18 -18.52 -11.87
N ILE A 104 -12.05 -18.22 -12.52
CA ILE A 104 -10.96 -17.44 -11.94
C ILE A 104 -11.47 -16.00 -11.83
N PHE A 105 -11.86 -15.58 -10.63
CA PHE A 105 -12.22 -14.18 -10.37
C PHE A 105 -10.95 -13.35 -10.15
N CYS A 106 -10.70 -12.45 -11.09
CA CYS A 106 -9.60 -11.49 -11.04
C CYS A 106 -10.12 -10.19 -10.40
N HIS A 107 -9.77 -9.95 -9.14
CA HIS A 107 -10.07 -8.68 -8.49
C HIS A 107 -8.91 -7.70 -8.72
N LYS A 108 -9.23 -6.57 -9.37
CA LYS A 108 -8.28 -5.48 -9.58
C LYS A 108 -8.46 -4.42 -8.50
N ILE A 109 -7.35 -3.94 -7.94
CA ILE A 109 -7.35 -2.80 -7.03
C ILE A 109 -7.36 -1.53 -7.87
N LEU A 110 -8.42 -0.73 -7.74
CA LEU A 110 -8.52 0.58 -8.38
C LEU A 110 -7.81 1.61 -7.50
N LEU A 111 -6.74 2.18 -8.04
CA LEU A 111 -5.93 3.15 -7.32
C LEU A 111 -6.13 4.54 -7.88
N PHE A 112 -7.25 5.19 -7.54
CA PHE A 112 -7.37 6.65 -7.56
C PHE A 112 -8.45 7.13 -6.57
N LYS A 113 -8.04 7.96 -5.60
CA LYS A 113 -8.85 9.12 -5.21
C LYS A 113 -7.94 10.30 -4.88
N THR A 114 -7.45 10.96 -5.92
CA THR A 114 -7.18 12.40 -5.83
C THR A 114 -8.54 13.08 -5.89
N GLU A 115 -9.14 13.36 -4.74
CA GLU A 115 -10.15 14.41 -4.70
C GLU A 115 -9.41 15.74 -4.92
N ASN A 116 -9.82 16.45 -5.98
CA ASN A 116 -9.55 17.88 -6.14
C ASN A 116 -10.15 18.66 -4.97
#